data_AF-A0A2A2CYH1-F1
#
_entry.id   AF-A0A2A2CYH1-F1
#
_cell.length_a   1.000
_cell.length_b   1.000
_cell.length_c   1.000
_cell.angle_alpha   90.00
_cell.angle_beta   90.00
_cell.angle_gamma   90.00
#
_symmetry.space_group_name_H-M   'P 1'
#
loop_
_entity.id
_entity.type
_entity.pdbx_description
1 polymer ?
#
loop_
_entity_poly.entity_id
_entity_poly.type
_entity_poly.pdbx_seq_one_letter_code
_entity_poly.pdbx_strand_id
1 'polypeptide(L)'
;MGLYCPLGFHGTWAHLGTAGDLRNDERALLRAMEMLEASRRVRMREAEAFAAHRRAEKARQRRTPPRAQVRYLYGPRWPGPQGKPVMLAEVGRLWAEFAPRPFPDVPREDKSALAWLDASLAGCVSVYLANGGSLDAGRRRVVTEQVPALRRQLPRLGYRSGFPEAFGYFHDLIKMTELVANSLSEGLAGVERERLGPGPAGAEPGRNPAISGS
;
A
#
# COMPACT_ATOMS: atom_id res chain seq x y z
N MET A 1 7.36 13.51 20.13
CA MET A 1 8.02 13.09 18.88
C MET A 1 7.56 11.65 18.63
N GLY A 2 6.84 11.35 17.54
CA GLY A 2 6.27 10.01 17.32
C GLY A 2 7.33 8.98 16.97
N LEU A 3 7.14 7.73 17.41
CA LEU A 3 8.02 6.60 17.08
C LEU A 3 7.96 6.31 15.57
N TYR A 4 9.13 6.18 14.92
CA TYR A 4 9.22 5.84 13.50
C TYR A 4 8.96 4.33 13.32
N CYS A 5 7.69 3.99 13.05
CA CYS A 5 7.24 2.61 12.86
C CYS A 5 6.62 2.44 11.45
N PRO A 6 7.44 2.31 10.39
CA PRO A 6 7.00 2.30 8.99
C PRO A 6 5.90 1.28 8.65
N LEU A 7 5.86 0.14 9.35
CA LEU A 7 4.87 -0.93 9.15
C LEU A 7 3.88 -1.04 10.32
N GLY A 8 3.87 -0.05 11.23
CA GLY A 8 3.34 -0.20 12.58
C GLY A 8 4.33 -0.90 13.51
N PHE A 9 4.04 -0.93 14.81
CA PHE A 9 4.98 -1.41 15.83
C PHE A 9 5.42 -2.87 15.61
N HIS A 10 4.48 -3.81 15.54
CA HIS A 10 4.78 -5.23 15.39
C HIS A 10 5.47 -5.56 14.06
N GLY A 11 5.00 -5.01 12.94
CA GLY A 11 5.62 -5.26 11.63
C GLY A 11 7.03 -4.69 11.53
N THR A 12 7.27 -3.52 12.12
CA THR A 12 8.61 -2.92 12.19
C THR A 12 9.53 -3.80 13.03
N TRP A 13 9.10 -4.20 14.23
CA TRP A 13 9.89 -5.09 15.10
C TRP A 13 10.18 -6.45 14.48
N ALA A 14 9.19 -7.07 13.82
CA ALA A 14 9.37 -8.34 13.12
C ALA A 14 10.45 -8.24 12.04
N HIS A 15 10.45 -7.14 11.26
CA HIS A 15 11.49 -6.93 10.26
C HIS A 15 12.87 -6.70 10.88
N LEU A 16 12.97 -5.89 11.95
CA LEU A 16 14.24 -5.67 12.63
C LEU A 16 14.81 -6.95 13.24
N GLY A 17 13.95 -7.86 13.70
CA GLY A 17 14.36 -9.17 14.23
C GLY A 17 15.11 -10.04 13.19
N THR A 18 14.99 -9.75 11.89
CA THR A 18 15.80 -10.42 10.86
C THR A 18 17.29 -10.12 10.96
N ALA A 19 17.67 -9.07 11.71
CA ALA A 19 19.07 -8.75 11.98
C ALA A 19 19.73 -9.67 13.02
N GLY A 20 18.95 -10.49 13.75
CA GLY A 20 19.42 -11.40 14.81
C GLY A 20 18.70 -11.18 16.15
N ASP A 21 19.24 -11.74 17.23
CA ASP A 21 18.68 -11.58 18.58
C ASP A 21 18.94 -10.16 19.11
N LEU A 22 17.97 -9.27 18.89
CA LEU A 22 18.06 -7.86 19.29
C LEU A 22 18.19 -7.64 20.80
N ARG A 23 17.86 -8.64 21.63
CA ARG A 23 17.92 -8.50 23.09
C ARG A 23 19.29 -8.85 23.66
N ASN A 24 19.98 -9.80 23.03
CA ASN A 24 21.21 -10.37 23.57
C ASN A 24 22.43 -10.25 22.65
N ASP A 25 22.26 -9.84 21.38
CA ASP A 25 23.35 -9.59 20.44
C ASP A 25 23.43 -8.10 20.08
N GLU A 26 24.44 -7.41 20.65
CA GLU A 26 24.72 -6.00 20.34
C GLU A 26 24.95 -5.76 18.85
N ARG A 27 25.59 -6.69 18.14
CA ARG A 27 25.83 -6.54 16.70
C ARG A 27 24.50 -6.64 15.93
N ALA A 28 23.56 -7.47 16.37
CA ALA A 28 22.22 -7.52 15.80
C ALA A 28 21.46 -6.21 16.03
N LEU A 29 21.58 -5.62 17.23
CA LEU A 29 20.99 -4.32 17.54
C LEU A 29 21.54 -3.21 16.63
N LEU A 30 22.86 -3.14 16.46
CA LEU A 30 23.50 -2.15 15.59
C LEU A 30 23.06 -2.32 14.12
N ARG A 31 22.99 -3.55 13.59
CA ARG A 31 22.44 -3.81 12.26
C ARG A 31 20.99 -3.35 12.12
N ALA A 32 20.15 -3.61 13.12
CA ALA A 32 18.76 -3.17 13.12
C ALA A 32 18.65 -1.63 13.15
N MET A 33 19.51 -0.94 13.88
CA MET A 33 19.58 0.53 13.85
C MET A 33 19.97 1.05 12.47
N GLU A 34 20.99 0.45 11.83
CA GLU A 34 21.40 0.82 10.47
C GLU A 34 20.24 0.65 9.47
N MET A 35 19.47 -0.44 9.58
CA MET A 35 18.27 -0.66 8.78
C MET A 35 17.23 0.45 8.96
N LEU A 36 16.94 0.85 10.21
CA LEU A 36 16.02 1.95 10.51
C LEU A 36 16.52 3.29 9.96
N GLU A 37 17.79 3.61 10.14
CA GLU A 37 18.37 4.87 9.68
C GLU A 37 18.42 4.95 8.15
N ALA A 38 18.75 3.84 7.48
CA ALA A 38 18.69 3.74 6.03
C ALA A 38 17.26 4.01 5.53
N SER A 39 16.26 3.37 6.14
CA SER A 39 14.85 3.59 5.79
C SER A 39 14.39 5.02 6.08
N ARG A 40 14.78 5.58 7.23
CA ARG A 40 14.44 6.96 7.63
C ARG A 40 15.06 8.00 6.68
N ARG A 41 16.29 7.81 6.22
CA ARG A 41 16.91 8.72 5.24
C ARG A 41 16.13 8.76 3.93
N VAL A 42 15.72 7.59 3.42
CA VAL A 42 14.87 7.52 2.22
C VAL A 42 13.54 8.23 2.48
N ARG A 43 12.91 7.97 3.64
CA ARG A 43 11.66 8.59 4.03
C ARG A 43 11.71 10.12 4.04
N MET A 44 12.77 10.69 4.60
CA MET A 44 12.94 12.14 4.67
C MET A 44 13.10 12.74 3.27
N ARG A 45 13.92 12.12 2.40
CA ARG A 45 14.08 12.56 1.00
C ARG A 45 12.75 12.51 0.22
N GLU A 46 11.97 11.46 0.40
CA GLU A 46 10.64 11.35 -0.22
C GLU A 46 9.67 12.43 0.28
N ALA A 47 9.71 12.75 1.58
CA ALA A 47 8.88 13.80 2.16
C ALA A 47 9.28 15.20 1.65
N GLU A 48 10.58 15.47 1.51
CA GLU A 48 11.10 16.70 0.91
C GLU A 48 10.69 16.84 -0.55
N ALA A 49 10.84 15.77 -1.35
CA ALA A 49 10.42 15.73 -2.75
C ALA A 49 8.91 15.98 -2.89
N PHE A 50 8.10 15.36 -2.03
CA PHE A 50 6.66 15.60 -1.98
C PHE A 50 6.34 17.05 -1.63
N ALA A 51 6.99 17.61 -0.61
CA ALA A 51 6.77 19.00 -0.20
C ALA A 51 7.14 19.99 -1.32
N ALA A 52 8.23 19.75 -2.06
CA ALA A 52 8.60 20.53 -3.24
C ALA A 52 7.53 20.44 -4.34
N HIS A 53 7.09 19.22 -4.69
CA HIS A 53 6.03 19.00 -5.67
C HIS A 53 4.71 19.69 -5.27
N ARG A 54 4.31 19.57 -3.99
CA ARG A 54 3.09 20.22 -3.49
C ARG A 54 3.17 21.75 -3.52
N ARG A 55 4.34 22.34 -3.27
CA ARG A 55 4.56 23.79 -3.41
C ARG A 55 4.34 24.23 -4.86
N ALA A 56 4.90 23.51 -5.83
CA ALA A 56 4.72 23.79 -7.26
C ALA A 56 3.25 23.64 -7.70
N GLU A 57 2.57 22.57 -7.29
CA GLU A 57 1.15 22.35 -7.62
C GLU A 57 0.23 23.40 -6.98
N LYS A 58 0.53 23.83 -5.74
CA LYS A 58 -0.21 24.91 -5.08
C LYS A 58 -0.08 26.23 -5.84
N ALA A 59 1.11 26.55 -6.36
CA ALA A 59 1.33 27.73 -7.20
C ALA A 59 0.49 27.69 -8.48
N ARG A 60 0.25 26.50 -9.03
CA ARG A 60 -0.64 26.24 -10.18
C ARG A 60 -2.12 26.04 -9.78
N GLN A 61 -2.50 26.48 -8.59
CA GLN A 61 -3.86 26.37 -8.03
C GLN A 61 -4.39 24.92 -7.85
N ARG A 62 -3.56 23.88 -7.99
CA ARG A 62 -3.94 22.47 -7.76
C ARG A 62 -3.70 22.07 -6.30
N ARG A 63 -4.63 22.47 -5.43
CA ARG A 63 -4.47 22.38 -3.97
C ARG A 63 -4.75 21.01 -3.35
N THR A 64 -5.51 20.14 -4.02
CA THR A 64 -5.83 18.80 -3.51
C THR A 64 -4.83 17.77 -4.03
N PRO A 65 -4.06 17.08 -3.17
CA PRO A 65 -3.18 15.99 -3.60
C PRO A 65 -4.00 14.76 -4.03
N PRO A 66 -3.56 14.01 -5.06
CA PRO A 66 -4.15 12.73 -5.41
C PRO A 66 -4.12 11.73 -4.23
N ARG A 67 -5.17 10.93 -4.08
CA ARG A 67 -5.27 9.91 -3.01
C ARG A 67 -4.12 8.92 -3.02
N ALA A 68 -3.65 8.52 -4.20
CA ALA A 68 -2.50 7.62 -4.34
C ALA A 68 -1.21 8.23 -3.79
N GLN A 69 -0.98 9.54 -3.94
CA GLN A 69 0.19 10.22 -3.36
C GLN A 69 0.08 10.28 -1.84
N VAL A 70 -1.10 10.60 -1.31
CA VAL A 70 -1.36 10.61 0.14
C VAL A 70 -1.16 9.22 0.72
N ARG A 71 -1.65 8.16 0.05
CA ARG A 71 -1.46 6.78 0.45
C ARG A 71 0.03 6.38 0.44
N TYR A 72 0.76 6.68 -0.64
CA TYR A 72 2.19 6.41 -0.73
C TYR A 72 2.99 7.10 0.38
N LEU A 73 2.65 8.35 0.70
CA LEU A 73 3.34 9.07 1.74
C LEU A 73 2.90 8.59 3.11
N TYR A 74 1.62 8.56 3.47
CA TYR A 74 1.23 8.34 4.86
C TYR A 74 0.83 6.90 5.22
N GLY A 75 0.75 6.00 4.24
CA GLY A 75 0.39 4.60 4.44
C GLY A 75 1.52 3.75 5.02
N PRO A 76 1.19 2.59 5.61
CA PRO A 76 2.17 1.65 6.13
C PRO A 76 3.00 1.07 4.98
N ARG A 77 4.31 1.27 5.02
CA ARG A 77 5.28 0.69 4.10
C ARG A 77 6.67 0.84 4.67
N TRP A 78 7.61 0.02 4.20
CA TRP A 78 9.03 0.20 4.46
C TRP A 78 9.66 1.05 3.34
N PRO A 79 10.15 2.27 3.61
CA PRO A 79 10.86 3.08 2.61
C PRO A 79 12.22 2.48 2.23
N GLY A 80 12.57 2.60 0.94
CA GLY A 80 13.85 2.18 0.39
C GLY A 80 13.78 0.91 -0.45
N PRO A 81 14.94 0.44 -0.96
CA PRO A 81 15.02 -0.67 -1.92
C PRO A 81 14.51 -2.00 -1.35
N GLN A 82 14.60 -2.19 -0.03
CA GLN A 82 14.07 -3.37 0.66
C GLN A 82 12.55 -3.29 0.90
N GLY A 83 11.88 -2.21 0.48
CA GLY A 83 10.48 -1.98 0.78
C GLY A 83 9.57 -3.14 0.36
N LYS A 84 9.68 -3.56 -0.91
CA LYS A 84 8.85 -4.62 -1.48
C LYS A 84 9.02 -5.98 -0.77
N PRO A 85 10.24 -6.55 -0.61
CA PRO A 85 10.40 -7.82 0.09
C PRO A 85 9.98 -7.74 1.56
N VAL A 86 10.19 -6.61 2.23
CA VAL A 86 9.75 -6.42 3.62
C VAL A 86 8.23 -6.38 3.75
N MET A 87 7.55 -5.67 2.85
CA MET A 87 6.10 -5.65 2.81
C MET A 87 5.52 -7.04 2.49
N LEU A 88 6.13 -7.77 1.55
CA LEU A 88 5.74 -9.15 1.24
C LEU A 88 5.82 -10.05 2.48
N ALA A 89 6.92 -9.98 3.23
CA ALA A 89 7.10 -10.76 4.45
C ALA A 89 6.06 -10.41 5.53
N GLU A 90 5.78 -9.12 5.76
CA GLU A 90 4.78 -8.70 6.74
C GLU A 90 3.35 -9.08 6.32
N VAL A 91 3.01 -8.97 5.04
CA VAL A 91 1.71 -9.47 4.54
C VAL A 91 1.60 -10.98 4.75
N GLY A 92 2.67 -11.75 4.50
CA GLY A 92 2.70 -13.19 4.74
C GLY A 92 2.45 -13.54 6.21
N ARG A 93 3.10 -12.82 7.13
CA ARG A 93 2.91 -13.00 8.59
C ARG A 93 1.47 -12.71 9.00
N LEU A 94 0.92 -11.58 8.58
CA LEU A 94 -0.46 -11.19 8.89
C LEU A 94 -1.47 -12.17 8.27
N TRP A 95 -1.21 -12.65 7.05
CA TRP A 95 -2.08 -13.59 6.36
C TRP A 95 -2.11 -14.96 7.05
N ALA A 96 -0.98 -15.45 7.55
CA ALA A 96 -0.94 -16.70 8.31
C ALA A 96 -1.83 -16.65 9.57
N GLU A 97 -1.93 -15.48 10.22
CA GLU A 97 -2.79 -15.25 11.38
C GLU A 97 -4.26 -15.02 10.99
N PHE A 98 -4.53 -14.48 9.81
CA PHE A 98 -5.85 -14.08 9.34
C PHE A 98 -6.60 -15.21 8.61
N ALA A 99 -5.92 -15.93 7.70
CA ALA A 99 -6.52 -16.94 6.83
C ALA A 99 -7.32 -18.05 7.54
N PRO A 100 -6.94 -18.55 8.74
CA PRO A 100 -7.74 -19.57 9.43
C PRO A 100 -8.95 -19.00 10.17
N ARG A 101 -9.11 -17.67 10.27
CA ARG A 101 -10.22 -17.06 11.00
C ARG A 101 -11.52 -17.23 10.20
N PRO A 102 -12.64 -17.61 10.85
CA PRO A 102 -13.93 -17.64 10.18
C PRO A 102 -14.42 -16.23 9.85
N PHE A 103 -15.26 -16.11 8.83
CA PHE A 103 -15.96 -14.85 8.55
C PHE A 103 -16.83 -14.46 9.77
N PRO A 104 -16.70 -13.23 10.28
CA PRO A 104 -17.32 -12.82 11.55
C PRO A 104 -18.82 -12.56 11.39
N ASP A 105 -19.52 -12.51 12.53
CA ASP A 105 -20.89 -11.98 12.57
C ASP A 105 -20.90 -10.48 12.22
N VAL A 106 -21.85 -10.08 11.38
CA VAL A 106 -21.97 -8.72 10.83
C VAL A 106 -23.44 -8.29 10.74
N PRO A 107 -23.75 -6.98 10.65
CA PRO A 107 -25.11 -6.52 10.39
C PRO A 107 -25.71 -7.19 9.15
N ARG A 108 -26.96 -7.65 9.26
CA ARG A 108 -27.63 -8.43 8.20
C ARG A 108 -27.73 -7.65 6.88
N GLU A 109 -27.97 -6.35 6.99
CA GLU A 109 -28.07 -5.41 5.87
C GLU A 109 -26.75 -5.23 5.11
N ASP A 110 -25.61 -5.40 5.80
CA ASP A 110 -24.28 -5.20 5.22
C ASP A 110 -23.61 -6.53 4.84
N LYS A 111 -24.17 -7.67 5.26
CA LYS A 111 -23.56 -9.01 5.12
C LYS A 111 -23.11 -9.34 3.70
N SER A 112 -23.97 -9.14 2.70
CA SER A 112 -23.62 -9.45 1.30
C SER A 112 -22.49 -8.56 0.77
N ALA A 113 -22.51 -7.28 1.11
CA ALA A 113 -21.47 -6.33 0.69
C ALA A 113 -20.13 -6.64 1.35
N LEU A 114 -20.14 -6.93 2.66
CA LEU A 114 -18.95 -7.28 3.43
C LEU A 114 -18.37 -8.63 3.01
N ALA A 115 -19.21 -9.63 2.72
CA ALA A 115 -18.75 -10.92 2.20
C ALA A 115 -18.10 -10.79 0.81
N TRP A 116 -18.64 -9.94 -0.06
CA TRP A 116 -18.04 -9.69 -1.37
C TRP A 116 -16.71 -8.93 -1.26
N LEU A 117 -16.63 -7.91 -0.39
CA LEU A 117 -15.38 -7.19 -0.12
C LEU A 117 -14.32 -8.11 0.47
N ASP A 118 -14.71 -8.96 1.43
CA ASP A 118 -13.84 -9.98 2.01
C ASP A 118 -13.26 -10.89 0.93
N ALA A 119 -14.10 -11.59 0.18
CA ALA A 119 -13.66 -12.51 -0.85
C ALA A 119 -12.76 -11.84 -1.91
N SER A 120 -13.11 -10.62 -2.34
CA SER A 120 -12.35 -9.87 -3.35
C SER A 120 -10.97 -9.47 -2.84
N LEU A 121 -10.89 -8.92 -1.64
CA LEU A 121 -9.65 -8.42 -1.05
C LEU A 121 -8.76 -9.55 -0.54
N ALA A 122 -9.33 -10.55 0.14
CA ALA A 122 -8.63 -11.76 0.59
C ALA A 122 -8.07 -12.53 -0.61
N GLY A 123 -8.84 -12.63 -1.71
CA GLY A 123 -8.38 -13.19 -2.98
C GLY A 123 -7.19 -12.43 -3.56
N CYS A 124 -7.18 -11.09 -3.50
CA CYS A 124 -6.04 -10.29 -3.93
C CYS A 124 -4.79 -10.51 -3.05
N VAL A 125 -4.95 -10.61 -1.72
CA VAL A 125 -3.84 -10.90 -0.80
C VAL A 125 -3.25 -12.29 -1.08
N SER A 126 -4.11 -13.30 -1.23
CA SER A 126 -3.70 -14.67 -1.56
C SER A 126 -2.90 -14.72 -2.88
N VAL A 127 -3.39 -14.09 -3.95
CA VAL A 127 -2.69 -14.05 -5.25
C VAL A 127 -1.39 -13.25 -5.16
N TYR A 128 -1.35 -12.15 -4.41
CA TYR A 128 -0.14 -11.38 -4.19
C TYR A 128 0.95 -12.23 -3.54
N LEU A 129 0.60 -13.01 -2.51
CA LEU A 129 1.53 -13.92 -1.83
C LEU A 129 1.98 -15.05 -2.75
N ALA A 130 1.06 -15.70 -3.46
CA ALA A 130 1.36 -16.79 -4.39
C ALA A 130 2.31 -16.35 -5.52
N ASN A 131 2.22 -15.10 -5.95
CA ASN A 131 3.05 -14.53 -7.02
C ASN A 131 4.30 -13.77 -6.51
N GLY A 132 4.73 -14.01 -5.27
CA GLY A 132 5.95 -13.40 -4.74
C GLY A 132 5.90 -11.87 -4.67
N GLY A 133 4.73 -11.31 -4.36
CA GLY A 133 4.53 -9.87 -4.19
C GLY A 133 4.14 -9.12 -5.46
N SER A 134 3.49 -9.79 -6.41
CA SER A 134 3.03 -9.19 -7.67
C SER A 134 1.55 -9.43 -7.92
N LEU A 135 0.86 -8.45 -8.49
CA LEU A 135 -0.54 -8.53 -8.91
C LEU A 135 -0.68 -8.04 -10.35
N ASP A 136 -1.62 -8.63 -11.09
CA ASP A 136 -2.03 -8.13 -12.40
C ASP A 136 -2.76 -6.77 -12.29
N ALA A 137 -2.90 -6.06 -13.40
CA ALA A 137 -3.51 -4.74 -13.42
C ALA A 137 -4.96 -4.71 -12.88
N GLY A 138 -5.74 -5.77 -13.13
CA GLY A 138 -7.12 -5.87 -12.65
C GLY A 138 -7.18 -5.99 -11.13
N ARG A 139 -6.42 -6.92 -10.55
CA ARG A 139 -6.36 -7.08 -9.08
C ARG A 139 -5.74 -5.87 -8.37
N ARG A 140 -4.74 -5.22 -8.99
CA ARG A 140 -4.20 -3.95 -8.49
C ARG A 140 -5.28 -2.89 -8.37
N ARG A 141 -6.12 -2.74 -9.40
CA ARG A 141 -7.24 -1.80 -9.42
C ARG A 141 -8.28 -2.12 -8.35
N VAL A 142 -8.63 -3.40 -8.18
CA VAL A 142 -9.53 -3.87 -7.12
C VAL A 142 -9.04 -3.41 -5.75
N VAL A 143 -7.77 -3.67 -5.41
CA VAL A 143 -7.19 -3.28 -4.13
C VAL A 143 -7.21 -1.75 -3.95
N THR A 144 -6.84 -0.97 -4.96
CA THR A 144 -6.77 0.49 -4.82
C THR A 144 -8.14 1.17 -4.73
N GLU A 145 -9.18 0.60 -5.34
CA GLU A 145 -10.55 1.14 -5.36
C GLU A 145 -11.39 0.68 -4.16
N GLN A 146 -11.24 -0.57 -3.72
CA GLN A 146 -12.12 -1.17 -2.71
C GLN A 146 -11.66 -0.92 -1.27
N VAL A 147 -10.35 -0.79 -1.01
CA VAL A 147 -9.85 -0.48 0.35
C VAL A 147 -10.47 0.80 0.92
N PRO A 148 -10.58 1.92 0.18
CA PRO A 148 -11.31 3.10 0.66
C PRO A 148 -12.79 2.84 0.95
N ALA A 149 -13.44 1.93 0.23
CA ALA A 149 -14.85 1.59 0.46
C ALA A 149 -15.02 0.84 1.78
N LEU A 150 -14.20 -0.19 2.02
CA LEU A 150 -14.21 -0.95 3.26
C LEU A 150 -13.87 -0.07 4.48
N ARG A 151 -12.87 0.83 4.36
CA ARG A 151 -12.55 1.82 5.40
C ARG A 151 -13.75 2.71 5.79
N ARG A 152 -14.61 3.08 4.84
CA ARG A 152 -15.80 3.90 5.13
C ARG A 152 -16.87 3.13 5.91
N GLN A 153 -16.90 1.80 5.77
CA GLN A 153 -17.84 0.95 6.49
C GLN A 153 -17.35 0.59 7.89
N LEU A 154 -16.04 0.56 8.13
CA LEU A 154 -15.43 0.13 9.40
C LEU A 154 -16.01 0.80 10.67
N PRO A 155 -16.29 2.12 10.71
CA PRO A 155 -16.91 2.74 11.88
C PRO A 155 -18.29 2.18 12.25
N ARG A 156 -19.02 1.61 11.27
CA ARG A 156 -20.31 0.95 11.47
C ARG A 156 -20.19 -0.43 12.08
N LEU A 157 -18.98 -0.98 12.24
CA LEU A 157 -18.71 -2.27 12.89
C LEU A 157 -18.11 -2.10 14.30
N GLY A 158 -17.72 -0.89 14.69
CA GLY A 158 -17.01 -0.63 15.95
C GLY A 158 -17.88 -0.77 17.21
N TYR A 159 -17.31 -0.41 18.36
CA TYR A 159 -17.90 -0.58 19.70
C TYR A 159 -19.35 -0.05 19.85
N ARG A 160 -19.76 0.95 19.06
CA ARG A 160 -21.12 1.49 19.10
C ARG A 160 -22.17 0.64 18.38
N SER A 161 -21.76 -0.29 17.52
CA SER A 161 -22.64 -1.13 16.72
C SER A 161 -22.65 -2.61 17.12
N GLY A 162 -21.81 -3.00 18.08
CA GLY A 162 -21.89 -4.34 18.71
C GLY A 162 -21.21 -5.47 17.94
N PHE A 163 -20.33 -5.17 16.96
CA PHE A 163 -19.61 -6.18 16.18
C PHE A 163 -18.07 -6.06 16.31
N PRO A 164 -17.51 -6.10 17.53
CA PRO A 164 -16.07 -5.86 17.74
C PRO A 164 -15.17 -6.88 17.02
N GLU A 165 -15.60 -8.13 16.86
CA GLU A 165 -14.88 -9.16 16.11
C GLU A 165 -14.84 -8.82 14.62
N ALA A 166 -15.95 -8.35 14.05
CA ALA A 166 -15.98 -7.90 12.67
C ALA A 166 -15.10 -6.67 12.45
N PHE A 167 -15.13 -5.72 13.40
CA PHE A 167 -14.23 -4.57 13.36
C PHE A 167 -12.77 -5.01 13.29
N GLY A 168 -12.33 -5.91 14.19
CA GLY A 168 -10.96 -6.43 14.20
C GLY A 168 -10.60 -7.16 12.90
N TYR A 169 -11.49 -8.05 12.44
CA TYR A 169 -11.33 -8.80 11.20
C TYR A 169 -11.13 -7.89 9.99
N PHE A 170 -12.04 -6.95 9.74
CA PHE A 170 -11.96 -6.08 8.57
C PHE A 170 -10.83 -5.04 8.72
N HIS A 171 -10.48 -4.63 9.93
CA HIS A 171 -9.31 -3.79 10.17
C HIS A 171 -8.01 -4.51 9.75
N ASP A 172 -7.84 -5.78 10.11
CA ASP A 172 -6.66 -6.57 9.70
C ASP A 172 -6.61 -6.79 8.19
N LEU A 173 -7.76 -7.06 7.55
CA LEU A 173 -7.87 -7.16 6.10
C LEU A 173 -7.49 -5.84 5.40
N ILE A 174 -7.98 -4.71 5.91
CA ILE A 174 -7.59 -3.37 5.44
C ILE A 174 -6.08 -3.18 5.57
N LYS A 175 -5.48 -3.52 6.70
CA LYS A 175 -4.03 -3.37 6.93
C LYS A 175 -3.21 -4.17 5.91
N MET A 176 -3.54 -5.43 5.67
CA MET A 176 -2.84 -6.27 4.69
C MET A 176 -2.98 -5.72 3.27
N THR A 177 -4.19 -5.35 2.87
CA THR A 177 -4.47 -4.84 1.52
C THR A 177 -3.82 -3.47 1.27
N GLU A 178 -3.64 -2.65 2.30
CA GLU A 178 -2.85 -1.41 2.21
C GLU A 178 -1.36 -1.67 2.01
N LEU A 179 -0.79 -2.63 2.73
CA LEU A 179 0.60 -3.05 2.52
C LEU A 179 0.80 -3.55 1.08
N VAL A 180 -0.15 -4.34 0.56
CA VAL A 180 -0.18 -4.76 -0.84
C VAL A 180 -0.22 -3.54 -1.76
N ALA A 181 -1.18 -2.62 -1.59
CA ALA A 181 -1.31 -1.41 -2.40
C ALA A 181 -0.03 -0.54 -2.41
N ASN A 182 0.61 -0.42 -1.24
CA ASN A 182 1.82 0.38 -1.08
C ASN A 182 3.05 -0.31 -1.69
N SER A 183 3.12 -1.63 -1.65
CA SER A 183 4.19 -2.42 -2.28
C SER A 183 4.19 -2.34 -3.81
N LEU A 184 3.03 -2.06 -4.39
CA LEU A 184 2.83 -1.93 -5.83
C LEU A 184 3.07 -0.51 -6.33
N SER A 185 3.22 0.46 -5.43
CA SER A 185 3.41 1.86 -5.79
C SER A 185 4.89 2.12 -6.12
N GLU A 186 5.20 2.47 -7.37
CA GLU A 186 6.57 2.70 -7.88
C GLU A 186 7.18 4.05 -7.46
N GLY A 187 6.83 4.58 -6.29
CA GLY A 187 7.27 5.90 -5.85
C GLY A 187 6.39 7.06 -6.32
N LEU A 188 6.72 8.28 -5.88
CA LEU A 188 5.96 9.50 -6.24
C LEU A 188 5.89 9.74 -7.77
N ALA A 189 6.93 9.34 -8.50
CA ALA A 189 6.98 9.42 -9.97
C ALA A 189 6.07 8.39 -10.65
N GLY A 190 5.98 7.18 -10.09
CA GLY A 190 5.05 6.13 -10.56
C GLY A 190 3.59 6.53 -10.35
N VAL A 191 3.28 7.16 -9.22
CA VAL A 191 1.93 7.67 -8.91
C VAL A 191 1.50 8.79 -9.88
N GLU A 192 2.44 9.59 -10.38
CA GLU A 192 2.15 10.63 -11.37
C GLU A 192 1.87 10.02 -12.76
N ARG A 193 2.57 8.95 -13.14
CA ARG A 193 2.27 8.17 -14.36
C ARG A 193 0.91 7.46 -14.28
N GLU A 194 0.56 6.91 -13.12
CA GLU A 194 -0.75 6.29 -12.87
C GLU A 194 -1.90 7.31 -13.01
N ARG A 195 -1.66 8.60 -12.72
CA ARG A 195 -2.63 9.69 -12.91
C ARG A 195 -2.84 10.09 -14.36
N LEU A 196 -1.80 9.99 -15.19
CA LEU A 196 -1.83 10.41 -16.60
C LEU A 196 -2.43 9.35 -17.54
N GLY A 197 -2.62 8.11 -17.06
CA GLY A 197 -3.02 6.98 -17.91
C GLY A 197 -1.94 6.63 -18.95
N PRO A 198 -2.14 5.58 -19.78
CA PRO A 198 -1.26 5.38 -20.93
C PRO A 198 -1.41 6.59 -21.85
N GLY A 199 -0.36 7.39 -21.99
CA GLY A 199 -0.31 8.45 -22.99
C GLY A 199 -0.56 7.86 -24.38
N PRO A 200 -1.20 8.59 -25.30
CA PRO A 200 -1.50 8.08 -26.63
C PRO A 200 -0.22 7.54 -27.25
N ALA A 201 -0.24 6.25 -27.60
CA ALA A 201 0.81 5.62 -28.39
C ALA A 201 1.05 6.49 -29.62
N GLY A 202 2.33 6.78 -29.88
CA GLY A 202 2.77 7.78 -30.83
C GLY A 202 1.96 7.78 -32.11
N ALA A 203 1.31 8.91 -32.39
CA ALA A 203 0.94 9.26 -33.74
C ALA A 203 2.25 9.37 -34.53
N GLU A 204 2.53 8.37 -35.37
CA GLU A 204 3.60 8.44 -36.34
C GLU A 204 3.42 9.72 -37.20
N PRO A 205 4.48 10.52 -37.41
CA PRO A 205 4.40 11.66 -38.29
C PRO A 205 4.21 11.17 -39.74
N GLY A 206 3.25 11.80 -40.41
CA GLY A 206 2.72 11.39 -41.70
C GLY A 206 3.78 11.10 -42.76
N ARG A 207 3.65 9.93 -43.39
CA ARG A 207 4.18 9.68 -44.73
C ARG A 207 3.41 10.55 -45.72
N ASN A 208 4.07 11.58 -46.21
CA ASN A 208 3.63 12.39 -47.34
C ASN A 208 3.73 11.53 -48.62
N PRO A 209 2.67 11.34 -49.42
CA PRO A 209 2.82 10.71 -50.73
C PRO A 209 3.49 11.70 -51.68
N ALA A 210 4.57 11.24 -52.31
CA ALA A 210 5.27 11.96 -53.35
C ALA A 210 4.31 12.29 -54.51
N ILE A 211 4.32 13.56 -54.90
CA ILE A 211 3.78 14.03 -56.17
C ILE A 211 4.72 13.50 -57.26
N SER A 212 4.24 12.53 -58.04
CA SER A 212 4.79 12.24 -59.37
C SER A 212 3.90 12.95 -60.37
N GLY A 213 4.50 13.87 -61.14
CA GLY A 213 3.85 14.56 -62.23
C GLY A 213 3.73 13.72 -63.50
N SER A 214 2.74 14.08 -64.30
CA SER A 214 2.83 14.30 -65.76
C SER A 214 1.62 15.12 -66.19
#